data_AF-A0A2J6N0Q2-F1
#
_entry.id   AF-A0A2J6N0Q2-F1
#
_cell.length_a   1.000
_cell.length_b   1.000
_cell.length_c   1.000
_cell.angle_alpha   90.00
_cell.angle_beta   90.00
_cell.angle_gamma   90.00
#
_symmetry.space_group_name_H-M   'P 1'
#
loop_
_entity.id
_entity.type
_entity.pdbx_description
1 polymer ?
#
loop_
_entity_poly.entity_id
_entity_poly.type
_entity_poly.pdbx_seq_one_letter_code
_entity_poly.pdbx_strand_id
1 'polypeptide(L)'
;MSFELDVEEGKFLVTLARKAVEEYLKTRRKAKAPENISEKLLKPCGVFVTINSLIDGEKELRGCIGYPYPTTPLIEAVIESAISSATQDPRFYPLSMSELDNVVFEVSVLTPPQLIIVEKTSEYPTKIKVGKDGLIVERGIFKGLLLPQVPVEWGWDEEEFLCQCCIKAGLPPDAWLLKDTKIYKFQAIIFEEEKPRGEVKRKSLGGK
;
A
#
# COMPACT_ATOMS: atom_id res chain seq x y z
N MET A 1 -9.27 -17.06 5.46
CA MET A 1 -8.79 -17.13 4.06
C MET A 1 -7.88 -15.94 3.83
N SER A 2 -6.66 -16.17 3.32
CA SER A 2 -5.75 -15.10 2.92
C SER A 2 -6.37 -14.28 1.80
N PHE A 3 -6.26 -12.96 1.88
CA PHE A 3 -6.66 -12.08 0.79
C PHE A 3 -5.55 -12.14 -0.26
N GLU A 4 -5.85 -12.68 -1.43
CA GLU A 4 -4.92 -12.78 -2.56
C GLU A 4 -5.53 -12.09 -3.78
N LEU A 5 -4.65 -11.53 -4.61
CA LEU A 5 -5.00 -10.98 -5.92
C LEU A 5 -4.28 -11.80 -6.98
N ASP A 6 -5.03 -12.24 -7.99
CA ASP A 6 -4.43 -12.86 -9.16
C ASP A 6 -3.85 -11.79 -10.12
N VAL A 7 -3.22 -12.26 -11.19
CA VAL A 7 -2.55 -11.38 -12.17
C VAL A 7 -3.55 -10.51 -12.93
N GLU A 8 -4.74 -11.04 -13.25
CA GLU A 8 -5.75 -10.29 -14.00
C GLU A 8 -6.37 -9.19 -13.14
N GLU A 9 -6.61 -9.47 -11.85
CA GLU A 9 -7.05 -8.46 -10.89
C GLU A 9 -5.98 -7.40 -10.67
N GLY A 10 -4.71 -7.79 -10.52
CA GLY A 10 -3.60 -6.86 -10.40
C GLY A 10 -3.48 -5.95 -11.63
N LYS A 11 -3.53 -6.53 -12.83
CA LYS A 11 -3.53 -5.81 -14.11
C LYS A 11 -4.72 -4.86 -14.22
N PHE A 12 -5.90 -5.31 -13.78
CA PHE A 12 -7.09 -4.47 -13.74
C PHE A 12 -6.91 -3.25 -12.83
N LEU A 13 -6.39 -3.43 -11.60
CA LEU A 13 -6.16 -2.34 -10.67
C LEU A 13 -5.15 -1.31 -11.19
N VAL A 14 -4.04 -1.77 -11.77
CA VAL A 14 -3.03 -0.87 -12.35
C VAL A 14 -3.58 -0.11 -13.56
N THR A 15 -4.32 -0.80 -14.43
CA THR A 15 -4.99 -0.16 -15.58
C THR A 15 -6.04 0.85 -15.12
N LEU A 16 -6.79 0.53 -14.08
CA LEU A 16 -7.77 1.44 -13.47
C LEU A 16 -7.11 2.68 -12.89
N ALA A 17 -5.99 2.53 -12.17
CA ALA A 17 -5.22 3.65 -11.62
C ALA A 17 -4.80 4.63 -12.73
N ARG A 18 -4.21 4.11 -13.81
CA ARG A 18 -3.83 4.92 -14.98
C ARG A 18 -5.03 5.62 -15.61
N LYS A 19 -6.12 4.89 -15.88
CA LYS A 19 -7.34 5.45 -16.47
C LYS A 19 -7.96 6.54 -15.60
N ALA A 20 -7.96 6.36 -14.28
CA ALA A 20 -8.47 7.35 -13.34
C ALA A 20 -7.68 8.66 -13.40
N VAL A 21 -6.34 8.58 -13.46
CA VAL A 21 -5.49 9.76 -13.64
C VAL A 21 -5.72 10.40 -15.00
N GLU A 22 -5.72 9.61 -16.08
CA GLU A 22 -5.93 10.13 -17.43
C GLU A 22 -7.26 10.86 -17.58
N GLU A 23 -8.34 10.29 -17.06
CA GLU A 23 -9.67 10.91 -17.04
C GLU A 23 -9.66 12.20 -16.21
N TYR A 24 -9.08 12.16 -15.00
CA TYR A 24 -9.03 13.32 -14.12
C TYR A 24 -8.22 14.47 -14.71
N LEU A 25 -7.10 14.19 -15.39
CA LEU A 25 -6.30 15.21 -16.05
C LEU A 25 -7.03 15.83 -17.25
N LYS A 26 -7.86 15.06 -17.97
CA LYS A 26 -8.67 15.55 -19.09
C LYS A 26 -9.90 16.36 -18.64
N THR A 27 -10.66 15.86 -17.67
CA THR A 27 -12.01 16.36 -17.37
C THR A 27 -12.12 17.02 -16.01
N ARG A 28 -11.10 16.90 -15.15
CA ARG A 28 -11.12 17.30 -13.73
C ARG A 28 -12.22 16.61 -12.91
N ARG A 29 -12.73 15.48 -13.40
CA ARG A 29 -13.75 14.66 -12.72
C ARG A 29 -13.14 13.35 -12.27
N LYS A 30 -13.53 12.91 -11.09
CA LYS A 30 -13.15 11.58 -10.57
C LYS A 30 -13.87 10.51 -11.40
N ALA A 31 -13.12 9.52 -11.88
CA ALA A 31 -13.69 8.36 -12.54
C ALA A 31 -14.61 7.59 -11.56
N LYS A 32 -15.73 7.08 -12.06
CA LYS A 32 -16.59 6.17 -11.28
C LYS A 32 -15.97 4.78 -11.25
N ALA A 33 -16.24 4.05 -10.17
CA ALA A 33 -15.96 2.62 -10.12
C ALA A 33 -16.68 1.92 -11.28
N PRO A 34 -16.02 1.00 -12.01
CA PRO A 34 -16.67 0.18 -13.04
C PRO A 34 -17.88 -0.60 -12.51
N GLU A 35 -18.80 -0.97 -13.40
CA GLU A 35 -19.89 -1.89 -13.08
C GLU A 35 -19.39 -3.34 -13.14
N ASN A 36 -20.02 -4.27 -12.40
CA ASN A 36 -19.67 -5.70 -12.34
C ASN A 36 -18.26 -6.01 -11.80
N ILE A 37 -17.95 -5.46 -10.63
CA ILE A 37 -16.70 -5.72 -9.91
C ILE A 37 -16.88 -6.94 -8.99
N SER A 38 -15.84 -7.78 -8.86
CA SER A 38 -15.85 -8.89 -7.92
C SER A 38 -15.96 -8.38 -6.47
N GLU A 39 -16.72 -9.09 -5.62
CA GLU A 39 -16.92 -8.70 -4.21
C GLU A 39 -15.60 -8.52 -3.44
N LYS A 40 -14.54 -9.21 -3.86
CA LYS A 40 -13.21 -9.10 -3.27
C LYS A 40 -12.63 -7.68 -3.41
N LEU A 41 -12.84 -7.02 -4.54
CA LEU A 41 -12.34 -5.67 -4.79
C LEU A 41 -13.23 -4.58 -4.16
N LEU A 42 -14.36 -4.96 -3.57
CA LEU A 42 -15.20 -4.10 -2.74
C LEU A 42 -14.81 -4.15 -1.25
N LYS A 43 -13.90 -5.05 -0.86
CA LYS A 43 -13.42 -5.10 0.52
C LYS A 43 -12.56 -3.87 0.85
N PRO A 44 -12.72 -3.28 2.05
CA PRO A 44 -11.83 -2.21 2.48
C PRO A 44 -10.39 -2.71 2.60
N CYS A 45 -9.47 -2.02 1.93
CA CYS A 45 -8.04 -2.34 1.91
C CYS A 45 -7.25 -1.04 2.01
N GLY A 46 -6.04 -1.12 2.58
CA GLY A 46 -5.07 -0.05 2.41
C GLY A 46 -4.48 -0.12 1.00
N VAL A 47 -4.14 1.02 0.41
CA VAL A 47 -3.59 1.09 -0.95
C VAL A 47 -2.56 2.21 -1.02
N PHE A 48 -1.47 1.95 -1.73
CA PHE A 48 -0.58 2.99 -2.23
C PHE A 48 -0.52 2.89 -3.76
N VAL A 49 -0.61 4.03 -4.44
CA VAL A 49 -0.30 4.11 -5.86
C VAL A 49 1.01 4.87 -5.99
N THR A 50 1.92 4.32 -6.77
CA THR A 50 3.21 4.95 -7.07
C THR A 50 3.27 5.17 -8.57
N ILE A 51 3.68 6.37 -8.97
CA ILE A 51 3.92 6.75 -10.35
C ILE A 51 5.42 7.00 -10.46
N ASN A 52 6.08 6.28 -11.36
CA ASN A 52 7.50 6.48 -11.65
C ASN A 52 7.68 6.97 -13.09
N SER A 53 8.49 8.00 -13.30
CA SER A 53 8.97 8.37 -14.63
C SER A 53 10.02 7.37 -15.10
N LEU A 54 10.02 7.07 -16.40
CA LEU A 54 11.08 6.32 -17.04
C LEU A 54 12.04 7.27 -17.74
N ILE A 55 13.25 7.40 -17.19
CA ILE A 55 14.31 8.25 -17.72
C ILE A 55 15.50 7.33 -18.03
N ASP A 56 15.91 7.26 -19.29
CA ASP A 56 17.02 6.40 -19.75
C ASP A 56 16.91 4.92 -19.35
N GLY A 57 15.66 4.43 -19.19
CA GLY A 57 15.37 3.06 -18.77
C GLY A 57 15.34 2.85 -17.25
N GLU A 58 15.68 3.88 -16.47
CA GLU A 58 15.59 3.86 -15.01
C GLU A 58 14.28 4.47 -14.51
N LYS A 59 13.83 4.00 -13.34
CA LYS A 59 12.59 4.45 -12.69
C LYS A 59 12.90 5.52 -11.65
N GLU A 60 12.35 6.71 -11.85
CA GLU A 60 12.42 7.79 -10.86
C GLU A 60 11.04 8.09 -10.28
N LEU A 61 10.96 8.27 -8.96
CA LEU A 61 9.71 8.58 -8.28
C LEU A 61 9.11 9.89 -8.79
N ARG A 62 7.86 9.84 -9.28
CA ARG A 62 7.11 10.99 -9.82
C ARG A 62 5.86 11.35 -9.02
N GLY A 63 5.44 10.46 -8.13
CA GLY A 63 4.39 10.69 -7.15
C GLY A 63 4.03 9.40 -6.42
N CYS A 64 3.75 9.47 -5.13
CA CYS A 64 3.28 8.32 -4.35
C CYS A 64 2.40 8.78 -3.21
N ILE A 65 1.12 8.42 -3.28
CA ILE A 65 0.11 8.66 -2.25
C ILE A 65 -0.70 7.39 -2.03
N GLY A 66 -1.09 7.18 -0.79
CA GLY A 66 -1.92 6.06 -0.40
C GLY A 66 -2.62 6.27 0.92
N TYR A 67 -3.62 5.44 1.14
CA TYR A 67 -4.35 5.34 2.40
C TYR A 67 -3.97 4.01 3.05
N PRO A 68 -3.16 4.02 4.12
CA PRO A 68 -2.65 2.78 4.71
C PRO A 68 -3.74 1.98 5.45
N TYR A 69 -4.79 2.63 5.91
CA TYR A 69 -5.86 1.99 6.68
C TYR A 69 -7.02 1.56 5.79
N PRO A 70 -7.62 0.39 6.04
CA PRO A 70 -8.71 -0.18 5.24
C PRO A 70 -10.05 0.49 5.56
N THR A 71 -10.20 1.78 5.25
CA THR A 71 -11.43 2.56 5.51
C THR A 71 -12.35 2.65 4.29
N THR A 72 -11.79 2.43 3.10
CA THR A 72 -12.46 2.67 1.81
C THR A 72 -12.37 1.39 0.96
N PRO A 73 -13.41 1.02 0.19
CA PRO A 73 -13.35 -0.10 -0.74
C PRO A 73 -12.11 -0.02 -1.64
N LEU A 74 -11.45 -1.17 -1.89
CA LEU A 74 -10.19 -1.23 -2.64
C LEU A 74 -10.23 -0.46 -3.98
N ILE A 75 -11.31 -0.60 -4.75
CA ILE A 75 -11.46 0.10 -6.03
C ILE A 75 -11.48 1.62 -5.89
N GLU A 76 -12.24 2.12 -4.92
CA GLU A 76 -12.32 3.54 -4.66
C GLU A 76 -10.99 4.07 -4.12
N ALA A 77 -10.35 3.32 -3.23
CA ALA A 77 -9.04 3.64 -2.68
C ALA A 77 -7.95 3.71 -3.79
N VAL A 78 -7.98 2.81 -4.78
CA VAL A 78 -7.07 2.85 -5.94
C VAL A 78 -7.31 4.10 -6.78
N ILE A 79 -8.56 4.41 -7.11
CA ILE A 79 -8.90 5.60 -7.92
C ILE A 79 -8.45 6.88 -7.21
N GLU A 80 -8.77 7.01 -5.92
CA GLU A 80 -8.38 8.19 -5.13
C GLU A 80 -6.87 8.31 -5.00
N SER A 81 -6.20 7.23 -4.59
CA SER A 81 -4.76 7.21 -4.42
C SER A 81 -4.03 7.52 -5.73
N ALA A 82 -4.51 7.02 -6.87
CA ALA A 82 -3.91 7.29 -8.17
C ALA A 82 -4.01 8.78 -8.53
N ILE A 83 -5.20 9.37 -8.39
CA ILE A 83 -5.42 10.80 -8.66
C ILE A 83 -4.55 11.66 -7.72
N SER A 84 -4.54 11.36 -6.42
CA SER A 84 -3.72 12.09 -5.46
C SER A 84 -2.23 11.92 -5.71
N SER A 85 -1.76 10.73 -6.11
CA SER A 85 -0.36 10.51 -6.49
C SER A 85 0.06 11.35 -7.68
N ALA A 86 -0.84 11.54 -8.65
CA ALA A 86 -0.56 12.36 -9.82
C ALA A 86 -0.69 13.87 -9.56
N THR A 87 -1.48 14.31 -8.57
CA THR A 87 -1.90 15.72 -8.50
C THR A 87 -1.72 16.41 -7.15
N GLN A 88 -1.48 15.65 -6.08
CA GLN A 88 -1.49 16.13 -4.69
C GLN A 88 -0.26 15.69 -3.89
N ASP A 89 0.69 14.98 -4.48
CA ASP A 89 1.96 14.70 -3.83
C ASP A 89 2.74 16.02 -3.65
N PRO A 90 2.96 16.51 -2.42
CA PRO A 90 3.51 17.83 -2.17
C PRO A 90 4.98 17.99 -2.61
N ARG A 91 5.65 16.88 -2.95
CA ARG A 91 7.05 16.88 -3.41
C ARG A 91 7.17 17.21 -4.89
N PHE A 92 6.09 17.10 -5.66
CA PHE A 92 6.11 17.21 -7.11
C PHE A 92 5.02 18.15 -7.62
N TYR A 93 5.25 18.77 -8.78
CA TYR A 93 4.17 19.44 -9.50
C TYR A 93 3.15 18.43 -10.03
N PRO A 94 1.87 18.82 -10.16
CA PRO A 94 0.85 17.96 -10.75
C PRO A 94 1.27 17.44 -12.13
N LEU A 95 1.03 16.16 -12.37
CA LEU A 95 1.34 15.47 -13.62
C LEU A 95 0.58 16.10 -14.80
N SER A 96 1.27 16.31 -15.91
CA SER A 96 0.67 16.75 -17.18
C SER A 96 0.19 15.58 -18.04
N MET A 97 -0.70 15.86 -18.99
CA MET A 97 -1.19 14.87 -19.95
C MET A 97 -0.06 14.27 -20.80
N SER A 98 0.93 15.07 -21.18
CA SER A 98 2.08 14.63 -21.98
C SER A 98 3.04 13.73 -21.22
N GLU A 99 3.11 13.84 -19.89
CA GLU A 99 3.96 12.97 -19.07
C GLU A 99 3.41 11.54 -18.96
N LEU A 100 2.11 11.33 -19.20
CA LEU A 100 1.48 10.00 -19.05
C LEU A 100 2.11 8.91 -19.93
N ASP A 101 2.70 9.32 -21.07
CA ASP A 101 3.34 8.42 -22.02
C ASP A 101 4.72 7.95 -21.54
N ASN A 102 5.29 8.59 -20.52
CA ASN A 102 6.64 8.36 -20.02
C ASN A 102 6.67 7.88 -18.56
N VAL A 103 5.51 7.60 -17.96
CA VAL A 103 5.42 7.09 -16.58
C VAL A 103 4.89 5.68 -16.55
N VAL A 104 5.26 4.93 -15.52
CA VAL A 104 4.68 3.62 -15.16
C VAL A 104 3.93 3.74 -13.85
N PHE A 105 2.85 2.97 -13.74
CA PHE A 105 2.01 2.88 -12.55
C PHE A 105 2.31 1.60 -11.78
N GLU A 106 2.44 1.74 -10.46
CA GLU A 106 2.52 0.66 -9.50
C GLU A 106 1.36 0.79 -8.51
N VAL A 107 0.67 -0.32 -8.23
CA VAL A 107 -0.37 -0.39 -7.21
C VAL A 107 0.07 -1.40 -6.15
N SER A 108 0.22 -0.90 -4.93
CA SER A 108 0.52 -1.68 -3.73
C SER A 108 -0.74 -1.82 -2.88
N VAL A 109 -1.35 -3.01 -2.90
CA VAL A 109 -2.55 -3.32 -2.11
C VAL A 109 -2.15 -3.95 -0.78
N LEU A 110 -2.57 -3.33 0.32
CA LEU A 110 -2.39 -3.88 1.65
C LEU A 110 -3.55 -4.82 1.97
N THR A 111 -3.26 -6.08 2.25
CA THR A 111 -4.28 -7.06 2.64
C THR A 111 -5.05 -6.57 3.87
N PRO A 112 -6.35 -6.90 4.01
CA PRO A 112 -7.09 -6.62 5.23
C PRO A 112 -6.31 -7.07 6.48
N PRO A 113 -6.05 -6.17 7.45
CA PRO A 113 -5.25 -6.49 8.63
C PRO A 113 -5.88 -7.60 9.46
N GLN A 114 -5.07 -8.54 9.91
CA GLN A 114 -5.47 -9.65 10.76
C GLN A 114 -4.94 -9.43 12.16
N LEU A 115 -5.82 -9.49 13.16
CA LEU A 115 -5.43 -9.41 14.56
C LEU A 115 -4.56 -10.62 14.91
N ILE A 116 -3.38 -10.37 15.50
CA ILE A 116 -2.51 -11.42 16.00
C ILE A 116 -3.04 -11.85 17.37
N ILE A 117 -3.38 -13.13 17.51
CA ILE A 117 -3.83 -13.72 18.77
C ILE A 117 -2.67 -14.47 19.42
N VAL A 118 -2.35 -14.12 20.67
CA VAL A 118 -1.31 -14.73 21.49
C VAL A 118 -1.85 -15.00 22.91
N GLU A 119 -1.32 -16.03 23.57
CA GLU A 119 -1.65 -16.29 24.98
C GLU A 119 -0.85 -15.37 25.91
N LYS A 120 0.43 -15.16 25.58
CA LYS A 120 1.33 -14.22 26.24
C LYS A 120 1.83 -13.17 25.25
N THR A 121 1.89 -11.92 25.67
CA THR A 121 2.33 -10.82 24.80
C THR A 121 3.78 -11.00 24.33
N SER A 122 4.63 -11.67 25.10
CA SER A 122 6.00 -12.07 24.68
C SER A 122 6.05 -12.98 23.44
N GLU A 123 4.93 -13.55 23.01
CA GLU A 123 4.88 -14.40 21.81
C GLU A 123 4.70 -13.62 20.50
N TYR A 124 4.39 -12.32 20.56
CA TYR A 124 4.15 -11.51 19.35
C TYR A 124 5.28 -11.61 18.31
N PRO A 125 6.58 -11.50 18.67
CA PRO A 125 7.67 -11.64 17.70
C PRO A 125 7.59 -12.95 16.91
N THR A 126 7.20 -14.06 17.54
CA THR A 126 7.10 -15.38 16.88
C THR A 126 5.98 -15.50 15.83
N LYS A 127 5.05 -14.54 15.80
CA LYS A 127 3.89 -14.53 14.88
C LYS A 127 4.07 -13.57 13.71
N ILE A 128 5.18 -12.83 13.70
CA ILE A 128 5.53 -11.79 12.73
C ILE A 128 6.70 -12.31 11.90
N LYS A 129 6.77 -11.90 10.64
CA LYS A 129 7.90 -12.20 9.78
C LYS A 129 8.39 -10.95 9.08
N VAL A 130 9.60 -10.50 9.41
CA VAL A 130 10.25 -9.37 8.74
C VAL A 130 10.39 -9.65 7.23
N GLY A 131 10.17 -8.61 6.42
CA GLY A 131 10.17 -8.69 4.96
C GLY A 131 8.93 -9.32 4.34
N LYS A 132 7.96 -9.74 5.16
CA LYS A 132 6.66 -10.24 4.70
C LYS A 132 5.51 -9.46 5.31
N ASP A 133 5.50 -9.33 6.62
CA ASP A 133 4.39 -8.72 7.34
C ASP A 133 4.66 -7.21 7.57
N GLY A 134 3.63 -6.40 7.35
CA GLY A 134 3.50 -5.05 7.88
C GLY A 134 2.70 -5.09 9.18
N LEU A 135 2.87 -4.09 10.04
CA LEU A 135 2.23 -4.05 11.35
C LEU A 135 1.33 -2.84 11.52
N ILE A 136 0.24 -3.05 12.26
CA ILE A 136 -0.54 -1.98 12.87
C ILE A 136 -0.56 -2.20 14.37
N VAL A 137 -0.16 -1.19 15.13
CA VAL A 137 -0.30 -1.13 16.59
C VAL A 137 -1.45 -0.20 16.91
N GLU A 138 -2.38 -0.65 17.76
CA GLU A 138 -3.53 0.13 18.20
C GLU A 138 -3.74 0.00 19.71
N ARG A 139 -3.88 1.13 20.40
CA ARG A 139 -4.22 1.21 21.82
C ARG A 139 -5.05 2.46 22.10
N GLY A 140 -6.34 2.28 22.38
CA GLY A 140 -7.26 3.42 22.54
C GLY A 140 -7.31 4.28 21.27
N ILE A 141 -6.95 5.56 21.39
CA ILE A 141 -6.88 6.50 20.25
C ILE A 141 -5.54 6.44 19.48
N PHE A 142 -4.53 5.78 20.05
CA PHE A 142 -3.19 5.70 19.47
C PHE A 142 -3.14 4.61 18.43
N LYS A 143 -2.64 4.95 17.24
CA LYS A 143 -2.57 4.02 16.12
C LYS A 143 -1.38 4.33 15.22
N GLY A 144 -0.59 3.30 14.94
CA GLY A 144 0.60 3.39 14.09
C GLY A 144 0.65 2.22 13.12
N LEU A 145 1.17 2.48 11.93
CA LEU A 145 1.37 1.47 10.88
C LEU A 145 2.77 1.60 10.30
N LEU A 146 3.42 0.46 10.08
CA LEU A 146 4.66 0.36 9.32
C LEU A 146 4.53 -0.71 8.23
N LEU A 147 5.03 -0.40 7.04
CA LEU A 147 4.94 -1.25 5.86
C LEU A 147 5.97 -2.41 5.91
N PRO A 148 5.73 -3.53 5.19
CA PRO A 148 6.59 -4.71 5.23
C PRO A 148 8.07 -4.48 4.88
N GLN A 149 8.35 -3.50 4.01
CA GLN A 149 9.71 -3.18 3.57
C GLN A 149 10.54 -2.41 4.61
N VAL A 150 9.88 -1.65 5.50
CA VAL A 150 10.57 -0.79 6.48
C VAL A 150 11.54 -1.57 7.37
N PRO A 151 11.13 -2.66 8.06
CA PRO A 151 12.07 -3.41 8.90
C PRO A 151 13.24 -4.02 8.12
N VAL A 152 13.07 -4.33 6.83
CA VAL A 152 14.16 -4.82 5.98
C VAL A 152 15.16 -3.71 5.68
N GLU A 153 14.68 -2.52 5.30
CA GLU A 153 15.53 -1.36 4.98
C GLU A 153 16.38 -0.92 6.17
N TRP A 154 15.83 -1.02 7.38
CA TRP A 154 16.51 -0.61 8.61
C TRP A 154 17.23 -1.76 9.32
N GLY A 155 17.13 -2.99 8.82
CA GLY A 155 17.77 -4.16 9.42
C GLY A 155 17.23 -4.54 10.79
N TRP A 156 15.94 -4.30 11.05
CA TRP A 156 15.27 -4.63 12.30
C TRP A 156 14.86 -6.10 12.36
N ASP A 157 14.94 -6.68 13.56
CA ASP A 157 14.26 -7.95 13.85
C ASP A 157 12.77 -7.75 14.19
N GLU A 158 12.05 -8.84 14.45
CA GLU A 158 10.61 -8.78 14.77
C GLU A 158 10.28 -7.99 16.04
N GLU A 159 11.17 -7.99 17.05
CA GLU A 159 10.95 -7.29 18.31
C GLU A 159 11.20 -5.79 18.16
N GLU A 160 12.29 -5.42 17.49
CA GLU A 160 12.59 -4.05 17.12
C GLU A 160 11.48 -3.48 16.23
N PHE A 161 10.98 -4.28 15.28
CA PHE A 161 9.88 -3.87 14.41
C PHE A 161 8.59 -3.55 15.19
N LEU A 162 8.24 -4.38 16.19
CA LEU A 162 7.14 -4.08 17.13
C LEU A 162 7.37 -2.78 17.87
N CYS A 163 8.57 -2.58 18.41
CA CYS A 163 8.92 -1.38 19.18
C CYS A 163 8.81 -0.11 18.33
N GLN A 164 9.34 -0.15 17.11
CA GLN A 164 9.24 0.98 16.17
C GLN A 164 7.79 1.24 15.75
N CYS A 165 6.98 0.19 15.61
CA CYS A 165 5.56 0.38 15.31
C CYS A 165 4.79 0.99 16.49
N CYS A 166 5.16 0.67 17.74
CA CYS A 166 4.64 1.34 18.93
C CYS A 166 5.03 2.82 18.96
N ILE A 167 6.31 3.14 18.72
CA ILE A 167 6.78 4.54 18.62
C ILE A 167 6.00 5.29 17.54
N LYS A 168 5.80 4.66 16.37
CA LYS A 168 5.01 5.23 15.27
C LYS A 168 3.56 5.51 15.64
N ALA A 169 3.00 4.73 16.57
CA ALA A 169 1.66 4.94 17.12
C ALA A 169 1.60 6.06 18.17
N GLY A 170 2.74 6.63 18.57
CA GLY A 170 2.84 7.58 19.69
C GLY A 170 2.82 6.90 21.06
N LEU A 171 3.20 5.63 21.13
CA LEU A 171 3.24 4.83 22.36
C LEU A 171 4.69 4.59 22.82
N PRO A 172 4.91 4.24 24.10
CA PRO A 172 6.18 3.68 24.54
C PRO A 172 6.61 2.47 23.69
N PRO A 173 7.92 2.27 23.45
CA PRO A 173 8.40 1.21 22.57
C PRO A 173 7.99 -0.21 23.02
N ASP A 174 7.85 -0.44 24.31
CA ASP A 174 7.45 -1.71 24.91
C ASP A 174 5.93 -1.88 25.04
N ALA A 175 5.13 -0.95 24.51
CA ALA A 175 3.67 -0.97 24.67
C ALA A 175 3.01 -2.22 24.08
N TRP A 176 3.66 -2.94 23.16
CA TRP A 176 3.19 -4.22 22.62
C TRP A 176 3.15 -5.34 23.68
N LEU A 177 3.86 -5.20 24.80
CA LEU A 177 3.81 -6.14 25.93
C LEU A 177 2.55 -5.97 26.79
N LEU A 178 1.80 -4.88 26.62
CA LEU A 178 0.62 -4.56 27.40
C LEU A 178 -0.62 -5.26 26.82
N LYS A 179 -1.44 -5.88 27.69
CA LYS A 179 -2.56 -6.74 27.28
C LYS A 179 -3.66 -6.04 26.48
N ASP A 180 -3.79 -4.72 26.62
CA ASP A 180 -4.77 -3.88 25.94
C ASP A 180 -4.26 -3.31 24.60
N THR A 181 -3.00 -3.59 24.23
CA THR A 181 -2.44 -3.22 22.93
C THR A 181 -2.78 -4.29 21.89
N LYS A 182 -3.45 -3.88 20.81
CA LYS A 182 -3.78 -4.76 19.69
C LYS A 182 -2.71 -4.65 18.61
N ILE A 183 -2.19 -5.80 18.18
CA ILE A 183 -1.24 -5.90 17.08
C ILE A 183 -1.93 -6.60 15.92
N TYR A 184 -1.97 -5.94 14.77
CA TYR A 184 -2.45 -6.53 13.53
C TYR A 184 -1.28 -6.70 12.57
N LYS A 185 -1.35 -7.75 11.75
CA LYS A 185 -0.45 -7.92 10.61
C LYS A 185 -1.18 -7.87 9.29
N PHE A 186 -0.50 -7.40 8.26
CA PHE A 186 -0.96 -7.40 6.87
C PHE A 186 0.22 -7.65 5.94
N GLN A 187 -0.04 -7.89 4.67
CA GLN A 187 0.97 -8.00 3.61
C GLN A 187 0.68 -6.97 2.52
N ALA A 188 1.69 -6.65 1.70
CA ALA A 188 1.50 -5.87 0.49
C ALA A 188 1.58 -6.77 -0.75
N ILE A 189 0.60 -6.63 -1.64
CA ILE A 189 0.56 -7.27 -2.94
C ILE A 189 0.78 -6.17 -3.98
N ILE A 190 1.89 -6.27 -4.71
CA ILE A 190 2.37 -5.20 -5.59
C ILE A 190 2.24 -5.64 -7.05
N PHE A 191 1.65 -4.77 -7.87
CA PHE A 191 1.61 -4.92 -9.32
C PHE A 191 2.11 -3.64 -9.98
N GLU A 192 2.89 -3.78 -11.05
CA GLU A 192 3.51 -2.65 -11.75
C GLU A 192 3.49 -2.85 -13.26
N GLU A 193 3.34 -1.75 -14.01
CA GLU A 193 3.63 -1.73 -15.44
C GLU A 193 5.15 -1.86 -15.71
N GLU A 194 5.54 -2.74 -16.63
CA GLU A 194 6.94 -2.83 -17.08
C GLU A 194 7.38 -1.62 -17.90
N LYS A 195 6.46 -1.09 -18.70
CA LYS A 195 6.62 0.09 -19.54
C LYS A 195 5.28 0.83 -19.64
N PRO A 196 5.24 2.10 -20.05
CA PRO A 196 4.01 2.88 -20.06
C PRO A 196 2.95 2.20 -20.93
N ARG A 197 1.77 1.92 -20.35
CA ARG A 197 0.67 1.16 -20.99
C ARG A 197 1.06 -0.26 -21.44
N GLY A 198 2.10 -0.83 -20.85
CA GLY A 198 2.64 -2.14 -21.17
C GLY A 198 1.99 -3.28 -20.40
N GLU A 199 2.72 -4.40 -20.35
CA GLU A 199 2.37 -5.54 -19.50
C GLU A 199 2.49 -5.17 -18.03
N VAL A 200 1.60 -5.72 -17.20
CA VAL A 200 1.60 -5.55 -15.75
C VAL A 200 2.08 -6.84 -15.10
N LYS A 201 3.05 -6.75 -14.19
CA LYS A 201 3.61 -7.91 -13.47
C LYS A 201 3.49 -7.74 -11.96
N ARG A 202 3.33 -8.87 -11.27
CA ARG A 202 3.40 -8.93 -9.80
C ARG A 202 4.86 -8.76 -9.37
N LYS A 203 5.12 -7.90 -8.39
CA LYS A 203 6.43 -7.73 -7.76
C LYS A 203 6.48 -8.44 -6.42
N SER A 204 7.61 -9.06 -6.13
CA SER A 204 7.94 -9.53 -4.78
C SER A 204 8.43 -8.35 -3.95
N LEU A 205 8.00 -8.29 -2.69
CA LEU A 205 8.66 -7.46 -1.68
C LEU A 205 10.06 -8.04 -1.45
N GLY A 206 11.09 -7.29 -1.84
CA GLY A 206 12.49 -7.70 -1.69
C GLY A 206 13.11 -8.20 -2.99
N GLY A 207 14.11 -7.46 -3.45
CA GLY A 207 14.94 -7.76 -4.60
C GLY A 207 15.44 -6.45 -5.22
N LYS A 208 16.62 -6.00 -4.77
CA LYS A 208 17.51 -5.29 -5.70
C LYS A 208 17.84 -6.24 -6.85
#